data_AF-A0A4Z0ZCA8-F1
#
_entry.id   AF-A0A4Z0ZCA8-F1
#
_cell.length_a   1.000
_cell.length_b   1.000
_cell.length_c   1.000
_cell.angle_alpha   90.00
_cell.angle_beta   90.00
_cell.angle_gamma   90.00
#
_symmetry.space_group_name_H-M   'P 1'
#
loop_
_entity.id
_entity.type
_entity.pdbx_description
1 polymer ?
#
loop_
_entity_poly.entity_id
_entity_poly.type
_entity_poly.pdbx_seq_one_letter_code
_entity_poly.pdbx_strand_id
1 'polypeptide(L)'
;MLVRSIPLTEPLAITATPLTRDAFAPFGDVIANPRPASKPSNTAPEAIARGELPCGALSANQGTAIQYRAIASMRDLYSSAPSQKAGSARMTMFVCGARTLVSTDGGEADSIQAKVLERHPFTSQTFIPLTADGAKRYLVIVARRWIRREKTKDSLRRMNLGCRVVVSPTCGG
;
A
#
# COMPACT_ATOMS: atom_id res chain seq x y z
N MET A 1 -10.68 -10.17 13.13
CA MET A 1 -10.37 -8.72 13.13
C MET A 1 -10.15 -8.32 14.58
N LEU A 2 -9.10 -7.57 14.91
CA LEU A 2 -8.95 -6.97 16.24
C LEU A 2 -9.36 -5.52 16.13
N VAL A 3 -10.37 -5.10 16.91
CA VAL A 3 -10.84 -3.71 16.94
C VAL A 3 -10.22 -3.05 18.17
N ARG A 4 -9.43 -2.00 17.95
CA ARG A 4 -8.92 -1.15 19.03
C ARG A 4 -9.14 0.30 18.64
N SER A 5 -9.95 1.01 19.41
CA SER A 5 -10.19 2.43 19.23
C SER A 5 -9.09 3.24 19.90
N ILE A 6 -8.52 4.18 19.18
CA ILE A 6 -7.60 5.19 19.71
C ILE A 6 -8.27 6.54 19.48
N PRO A 7 -8.80 7.21 20.52
CA PRO A 7 -9.41 8.51 20.34
C PRO A 7 -8.32 9.52 19.94
N LEU A 8 -8.62 10.31 18.92
CA LEU A 8 -7.88 11.53 18.64
C LEU A 8 -8.53 12.66 19.43
N THR A 9 -7.73 13.47 20.11
CA THR A 9 -8.23 14.66 20.83
C THR A 9 -8.63 15.77 19.88
N GLU A 10 -7.99 15.85 18.71
CA GLU A 10 -8.28 16.83 17.66
C GLU A 10 -8.23 16.16 16.27
N PRO A 11 -8.98 16.65 15.26
CA PRO A 11 -8.86 16.19 13.89
C PRO A 11 -7.45 16.39 13.34
N LEU A 12 -6.91 15.36 12.69
CA LEU A 12 -5.60 15.42 12.03
C LEU A 12 -5.80 15.61 10.52
N ALA A 13 -5.40 16.77 9.99
CA ALA A 13 -5.35 17.02 8.56
C ALA A 13 -4.09 16.36 7.96
N ILE A 14 -4.24 15.59 6.88
CA ILE A 14 -3.14 14.91 6.21
C ILE A 14 -3.26 15.15 4.70
N THR A 15 -2.24 15.79 4.12
CA THR A 15 -2.14 15.98 2.68
C THR A 15 -1.77 14.67 1.99
N ALA A 16 -2.51 14.35 0.92
CA ALA A 16 -2.21 13.17 0.13
C ALA A 16 -0.94 13.38 -0.71
N THR A 17 -0.06 12.37 -0.74
CA THR A 17 1.19 12.39 -1.52
C THR A 17 1.20 11.28 -2.57
N PRO A 18 2.02 11.34 -3.64
CA PRO A 18 2.09 10.25 -4.60
C PRO A 18 2.47 8.91 -3.96
N LEU A 19 1.80 7.83 -4.37
CA LEU A 19 2.14 6.47 -3.98
C LEU A 19 3.42 6.03 -4.69
N THR A 20 4.52 5.92 -3.94
CA THR A 20 5.77 5.33 -4.41
C THR A 20 6.19 4.18 -3.51
N ARG A 21 7.00 3.25 -4.06
CA ARG A 21 7.53 2.11 -3.31
C ARG A 21 8.29 2.55 -2.05
N ASP A 22 9.18 3.53 -2.19
CA ASP A 22 10.02 4.01 -1.08
C ASP A 22 9.18 4.70 0.00
N ALA A 23 8.21 5.53 -0.41
CA ALA A 23 7.31 6.22 0.51
C ALA A 23 6.41 5.26 1.30
N PHE A 24 6.06 4.12 0.69
CA PHE A 24 5.13 3.14 1.24
C PHE A 24 5.80 1.95 1.96
N ALA A 25 7.10 1.73 1.75
CA ALA A 25 7.87 0.62 2.32
C ALA A 25 7.67 0.37 3.83
N PRO A 26 7.46 1.39 4.68
CA PRO A 26 7.19 1.12 6.10
C PRO A 26 5.82 0.53 6.44
N PHE A 27 4.90 0.53 5.47
CA PHE A 27 3.51 0.11 5.62
C PHE A 27 3.20 -1.19 4.87
N GLY A 28 3.91 -1.43 3.77
CA GLY A 28 3.76 -2.61 2.93
C GLY A 28 4.49 -2.44 1.61
N ASP A 29 4.08 -3.22 0.61
CA ASP A 29 4.67 -3.22 -0.73
C ASP A 29 3.75 -2.52 -1.74
N VAL A 30 4.35 -1.87 -2.75
CA VAL A 30 3.64 -1.35 -3.92
C VAL A 30 3.81 -2.32 -5.09
N ILE A 31 2.69 -2.90 -5.54
CA ILE A 31 2.65 -3.77 -6.71
C ILE A 31 2.47 -2.89 -7.96
N ALA A 32 3.56 -2.70 -8.69
CA ALA A 32 3.62 -2.02 -9.98
C ALA A 32 4.79 -2.58 -10.79
N ASN A 33 4.84 -2.34 -12.10
CA ASN A 33 6.04 -2.66 -12.88
C ASN A 33 7.21 -1.79 -12.34
N PRO A 34 8.28 -2.40 -11.79
CA PRO A 34 9.36 -1.65 -11.16
C PRO A 34 10.32 -1.00 -12.18
N ARG A 35 10.21 -1.37 -13.47
CA ARG A 35 11.00 -0.79 -14.56
C ARG A 35 10.15 -0.72 -15.85
N PRO A 36 9.18 0.21 -15.96
CA PRO A 36 8.26 0.30 -17.10
C PRO A 36 8.92 0.45 -18.48
N ALA A 37 10.10 1.07 -18.53
CA ALA A 37 10.87 1.25 -19.75
C ALA A 37 11.55 -0.05 -20.26
N SER A 38 11.74 -1.04 -19.38
CA SER A 38 12.37 -2.32 -19.75
C SER A 38 11.33 -3.28 -20.31
N LYS A 39 11.55 -3.66 -21.56
CA LYS A 39 10.75 -4.62 -22.33
C LYS A 39 11.67 -5.76 -22.80
N PRO A 40 11.13 -6.96 -23.03
CA PRO A 40 11.92 -8.05 -23.60
C PRO A 40 12.65 -7.66 -24.89
N SER A 41 12.02 -6.83 -25.73
CA SER A 41 12.60 -6.36 -27.01
C SER A 41 13.76 -5.37 -26.87
N ASN A 42 13.96 -4.74 -25.71
CA ASN A 42 14.99 -3.71 -25.52
C ASN A 42 15.91 -3.98 -24.32
N THR A 43 15.74 -5.11 -23.65
CA THR A 43 16.51 -5.48 -22.46
C THR A 43 17.12 -6.85 -22.70
N ALA A 44 18.44 -6.89 -22.94
CA ALA A 44 19.15 -8.14 -23.24
C ALA A 44 19.07 -9.14 -22.07
N PRO A 45 18.84 -10.45 -22.32
CA PRO A 45 18.81 -11.46 -21.26
C PRO A 45 20.07 -11.47 -20.38
N GLU A 46 21.24 -11.18 -20.96
CA GLU A 46 22.52 -11.12 -20.25
C GLU A 46 22.55 -9.96 -19.24
N ALA A 47 21.93 -8.83 -19.56
CA ALA A 47 21.80 -7.69 -18.65
C ALA A 47 20.91 -8.07 -17.44
N ILE A 48 19.83 -8.81 -17.68
CA ILE A 48 18.96 -9.31 -16.61
C ILE A 48 19.72 -10.32 -15.74
N ALA A 49 20.51 -11.22 -16.36
CA ALA A 49 21.32 -12.21 -15.64
C ALA A 49 22.41 -11.58 -14.76
N ARG A 50 22.94 -10.41 -15.14
CA ARG A 50 23.85 -9.61 -14.31
C ARG A 50 23.18 -8.87 -13.15
N GLY A 51 21.85 -8.96 -13.01
CA GLY A 51 21.11 -8.32 -11.92
C GLY A 51 20.87 -6.82 -12.11
N GLU A 52 20.93 -6.32 -13.35
CA GLU A 52 20.71 -4.89 -13.65
C GLU A 52 19.26 -4.44 -13.43
N LEU A 53 18.32 -5.39 -13.33
CA LEU A 53 16.91 -5.14 -13.06
C LEU A 53 16.53 -5.51 -11.61
N PRO A 54 15.58 -4.77 -10.99
CA PRO A 54 15.20 -4.97 -9.59
C PRO A 54 14.36 -6.23 -9.38
N CYS A 55 14.01 -6.49 -8.12
CA CYS A 55 13.01 -7.50 -7.73
C CYS A 55 13.34 -8.93 -8.20
N GLY A 56 14.62 -9.26 -8.32
CA GLY A 56 15.09 -10.58 -8.74
C GLY A 56 14.64 -10.95 -10.16
N ALA A 57 14.62 -9.97 -11.06
CA ALA A 57 14.19 -10.12 -12.44
C ALA A 57 14.89 -11.29 -13.14
N LEU A 58 14.15 -12.00 -14.00
CA LEU A 58 14.69 -13.01 -14.91
C LEU A 58 14.12 -12.81 -16.31
N SER A 59 14.95 -13.11 -17.31
CA SER A 59 14.45 -13.38 -18.65
C SER A 59 13.66 -14.70 -18.61
N ALA A 60 12.44 -14.67 -19.10
CA ALA A 60 11.51 -15.80 -19.08
C ALA A 60 10.95 -16.06 -20.49
N ASN A 61 10.30 -17.21 -20.67
CA ASN A 61 9.67 -17.62 -21.92
C ASN A 61 10.59 -17.47 -23.14
N GLN A 62 11.82 -17.99 -23.02
CA GLN A 62 12.83 -17.96 -24.10
C GLN A 62 13.14 -16.52 -24.58
N GLY A 63 13.17 -15.55 -23.66
CA GLY A 63 13.51 -14.15 -23.98
C GLY A 63 12.31 -13.27 -24.32
N THR A 64 11.09 -13.81 -24.33
CA THR A 64 9.87 -13.04 -24.67
C THR A 64 9.20 -12.39 -23.46
N ALA A 65 9.68 -12.64 -22.24
CA ALA A 65 9.14 -12.05 -21.02
C ALA A 65 10.23 -11.64 -20.04
N ILE A 66 9.93 -10.64 -19.20
CA ILE A 66 10.72 -10.30 -18.01
C ILE A 66 9.85 -10.63 -16.80
N GLN A 67 10.30 -11.55 -15.96
CA GLN A 67 9.60 -11.94 -14.73
C GLN A 67 10.25 -11.28 -13.52
N TYR A 68 9.52 -10.38 -12.84
CA TYR A 68 9.93 -9.82 -11.54
C TYR A 68 9.40 -10.69 -10.40
N ARG A 69 10.26 -11.49 -9.78
CA ARG A 69 9.85 -12.56 -8.85
C ARG A 69 9.54 -12.08 -7.44
N ALA A 70 10.19 -11.01 -6.99
CA ALA A 70 10.07 -10.50 -5.62
C ALA A 70 9.35 -9.14 -5.59
N ILE A 71 8.14 -9.06 -6.16
CA ILE A 71 7.45 -7.77 -6.31
C ILE A 71 6.79 -7.27 -5.02
N ALA A 72 6.27 -8.19 -4.21
CA ALA A 72 5.60 -7.95 -2.93
C ALA A 72 5.62 -9.21 -2.06
N SER A 73 5.49 -9.03 -0.75
CA SER A 73 5.44 -10.10 0.24
C SER A 73 3.98 -10.41 0.63
N MET A 74 3.59 -11.69 0.56
CA MET A 74 2.34 -12.17 1.14
C MET A 74 2.65 -12.93 2.43
N ARG A 75 1.97 -12.58 3.53
CA ARG A 75 2.21 -13.20 4.84
C ARG A 75 0.95 -13.88 5.33
N ASP A 76 1.08 -15.16 5.66
CA ASP A 76 0.10 -15.91 6.43
C ASP A 76 0.67 -16.17 7.83
N LEU A 77 0.00 -15.63 8.85
CA LEU A 77 0.34 -15.84 10.26
C LEU A 77 -0.82 -16.48 11.02
N TYR A 78 -1.78 -17.12 10.33
CA TYR A 78 -2.94 -17.74 10.96
C TYR A 78 -2.57 -18.90 11.90
N SER A 79 -1.42 -19.53 11.71
CA SER A 79 -0.86 -20.49 12.68
C SER A 79 -0.64 -19.90 14.08
N SER A 80 -0.49 -18.57 14.18
CA SER A 80 -0.38 -17.83 15.44
C SER A 80 -1.68 -17.15 15.89
N ALA A 81 -2.78 -17.33 15.14
CA ALA A 81 -4.05 -16.69 15.46
C ALA A 81 -4.76 -17.42 16.61
N PRO A 82 -5.46 -16.70 17.52
CA PRO A 82 -6.22 -17.30 18.62
C PRO A 82 -7.26 -18.34 18.19
N SER A 83 -7.76 -18.26 16.95
CA SER A 83 -8.73 -19.20 16.42
C SER A 83 -8.16 -20.61 16.18
N GLN A 84 -6.83 -20.78 16.11
CA GLN A 84 -6.16 -22.05 15.79
C GLN A 84 -6.63 -22.68 14.46
N LYS A 85 -7.11 -21.83 13.55
CA LYS A 85 -7.57 -22.24 12.22
C LYS A 85 -6.52 -21.83 11.20
N ALA A 86 -6.15 -22.75 10.32
CA ALA A 86 -5.26 -22.46 9.22
C ALA A 86 -5.84 -21.38 8.29
N GLY A 87 -4.96 -20.53 7.77
CA GLY A 87 -5.31 -19.56 6.74
C GLY A 87 -5.54 -20.23 5.39
N SER A 88 -6.33 -19.59 4.55
CA SER A 88 -6.46 -19.95 3.14
C SER A 88 -6.47 -18.68 2.31
N ALA A 89 -5.68 -18.65 1.25
CA ALA A 89 -5.66 -17.52 0.32
C ALA A 89 -7.03 -17.40 -0.36
N ARG A 90 -7.60 -16.20 -0.36
CA ARG A 90 -8.86 -15.91 -1.04
C ARG A 90 -8.68 -14.76 -2.01
N MET A 91 -9.33 -14.88 -3.16
CA MET A 91 -9.46 -13.80 -4.13
C MET A 91 -10.90 -13.33 -4.15
N THR A 92 -11.09 -12.03 -3.96
CA THR A 92 -12.41 -11.41 -3.85
C THR A 92 -12.41 -10.09 -4.60
N MET A 93 -13.55 -9.72 -5.18
CA MET A 93 -13.71 -8.45 -5.86
C MET A 93 -14.57 -7.49 -5.02
N PHE A 94 -14.11 -6.25 -4.89
CA PHE A 94 -14.88 -5.16 -4.32
C PHE A 94 -15.31 -4.22 -5.46
N VAL A 95 -16.60 -3.88 -5.51
CA VAL A 95 -17.13 -2.82 -6.37
C VAL A 95 -17.42 -1.62 -5.48
N CYS A 96 -16.64 -0.55 -5.64
CA CYS A 96 -16.68 0.61 -4.74
C CYS A 96 -17.25 1.84 -5.45
N GLY A 97 -18.13 2.58 -4.75
CA GLY A 97 -18.49 3.95 -5.12
C GLY A 97 -17.45 4.96 -4.61
N ALA A 98 -17.29 6.07 -5.33
CA ALA A 98 -16.47 7.18 -4.88
C ALA A 98 -17.06 7.84 -3.61
N ARG A 99 -16.21 8.30 -2.69
CA ARG A 99 -16.67 9.11 -1.56
C ARG A 99 -16.92 10.54 -2.01
N THR A 100 -17.97 11.16 -1.46
CA THR A 100 -18.22 12.60 -1.64
C THR A 100 -17.10 13.39 -0.97
N LEU A 101 -16.53 14.32 -1.72
CA LEU A 101 -15.52 15.24 -1.22
C LEU A 101 -16.22 16.40 -0.48
N VAL A 102 -15.61 16.85 0.60
CA VAL A 102 -16.04 18.03 1.33
C VAL A 102 -15.09 19.17 0.96
N SER A 103 -15.60 20.17 0.27
CA SER A 103 -14.87 21.39 -0.02
C SER A 103 -14.73 22.20 1.26
N THR A 104 -13.51 22.64 1.56
CA THR A 104 -13.25 23.56 2.67
C THR A 104 -13.47 24.99 2.20
N ASP A 105 -14.25 25.77 2.95
CA ASP A 105 -14.45 27.21 2.66
C ASP A 105 -13.09 27.91 2.60
N GLY A 106 -12.78 28.57 1.48
CA GLY A 106 -11.52 29.30 1.27
C GLY A 106 -10.66 28.86 0.09
N GLY A 107 -11.10 27.89 -0.72
CA GLY A 107 -10.38 27.46 -1.94
C GLY A 107 -9.25 26.45 -1.70
N GLU A 108 -9.17 25.87 -0.50
CA GLU A 108 -8.28 24.75 -0.21
C GLU A 108 -8.79 23.44 -0.82
N ALA A 109 -7.87 22.49 -1.01
CA ALA A 109 -8.10 21.22 -1.66
C ALA A 109 -9.26 20.42 -1.02
N ASP A 110 -10.01 19.73 -1.87
CA ASP A 110 -11.08 18.82 -1.47
C ASP A 110 -10.63 17.80 -0.40
N SER A 111 -11.46 17.59 0.61
CA SER A 111 -11.14 16.73 1.76
C SER A 111 -12.08 15.53 1.89
N ILE A 112 -11.60 14.46 2.52
CA ILE A 112 -12.44 13.35 2.99
C ILE A 112 -12.23 13.12 4.48
N GLN A 113 -13.31 12.85 5.21
CA GLN A 113 -13.21 12.49 6.61
C GLN A 113 -13.05 10.97 6.78
N ALA A 114 -11.92 10.55 7.34
CA ALA A 114 -11.67 9.16 7.75
C ALA A 114 -11.80 9.04 9.29
N LYS A 115 -12.78 8.26 9.76
CA LYS A 115 -13.05 8.06 11.20
C LYS A 115 -12.45 6.79 11.77
N VAL A 116 -12.14 5.81 10.91
CA VAL A 116 -11.73 4.46 11.30
C VAL A 116 -10.60 4.00 10.39
N LEU A 117 -9.59 3.36 10.98
CA LEU A 117 -8.62 2.54 10.29
C LEU A 117 -8.72 1.12 10.83
N GLU A 118 -8.56 0.14 9.94
CA GLU A 118 -8.63 -1.27 10.28
C GLU A 118 -7.27 -1.97 10.11
N ARG A 119 -7.14 -3.14 10.73
CA ARG A 119 -5.96 -3.99 10.58
C ARG A 119 -6.32 -5.46 10.65
N HIS A 120 -5.64 -6.24 9.81
CA HIS A 120 -5.59 -7.70 9.87
C HIS A 120 -4.26 -8.14 10.51
N PRO A 121 -4.25 -8.53 11.80
CA PRO A 121 -3.00 -8.80 12.53
C PRO A 121 -2.28 -10.08 12.06
N PHE A 122 -2.98 -11.01 11.42
CA PHE A 122 -2.47 -12.34 11.08
C PHE A 122 -2.37 -12.60 9.57
N THR A 123 -2.58 -11.59 8.72
CA THR A 123 -2.48 -11.75 7.28
C THR A 123 -2.17 -10.43 6.58
N SER A 124 -1.51 -10.50 5.42
CA SER A 124 -1.45 -9.40 4.46
C SER A 124 -2.76 -9.26 3.70
N GLN A 125 -3.12 -8.03 3.33
CA GLN A 125 -4.24 -7.75 2.44
C GLN A 125 -3.74 -6.93 1.25
N THR A 126 -4.11 -7.36 0.05
CA THR A 126 -3.65 -6.77 -1.21
C THR A 126 -4.85 -6.27 -2.00
N PHE A 127 -4.76 -5.04 -2.49
CA PHE A 127 -5.76 -4.45 -3.39
C PHE A 127 -5.10 -4.13 -4.73
N ILE A 128 -5.68 -4.64 -5.81
CA ILE A 128 -5.24 -4.37 -7.18
C ILE A 128 -6.47 -3.79 -7.92
N PRO A 129 -6.42 -2.54 -8.41
CA PRO A 129 -7.52 -1.98 -9.16
C PRO A 129 -7.69 -2.72 -10.49
N LEU A 130 -8.91 -3.16 -10.79
CA LEU A 130 -9.28 -3.82 -12.05
C LEU A 130 -10.14 -2.89 -12.91
N THR A 131 -9.70 -1.64 -13.10
CA THR A 131 -10.43 -0.66 -13.92
C THR A 131 -9.79 -0.52 -15.30
N ALA A 132 -10.61 -0.43 -16.33
CA ALA A 132 -10.18 -0.06 -17.68
C ALA A 132 -9.97 1.46 -17.84
N ASP A 133 -10.46 2.25 -16.88
CA ASP A 133 -10.32 3.71 -16.89
C ASP A 133 -9.03 4.14 -16.19
N GLY A 134 -8.00 4.44 -16.99
CA GLY A 134 -6.69 4.85 -16.50
C GLY A 134 -6.64 6.22 -15.80
N ALA A 135 -7.71 7.02 -15.93
CA ALA A 135 -7.84 8.29 -15.22
C ALA A 135 -8.28 8.09 -13.76
N LYS A 136 -8.90 6.95 -13.44
CA LYS A 136 -9.33 6.66 -12.06
C LYS A 136 -8.13 6.41 -11.17
N ARG A 137 -8.18 7.06 -10.01
CA ARG A 137 -7.19 6.91 -8.93
C ARG A 137 -7.89 6.43 -7.66
N TYR A 138 -7.09 5.88 -6.74
CA TYR A 138 -7.53 5.53 -5.41
C TYR A 138 -6.63 6.17 -4.36
N LEU A 139 -7.20 6.39 -3.18
CA LEU A 139 -6.49 6.85 -1.99
C LEU A 139 -6.25 5.66 -1.07
N VAL A 140 -5.04 5.57 -0.50
CA VAL A 140 -4.73 4.65 0.58
C VAL A 140 -4.35 5.46 1.81
N ILE A 141 -5.04 5.21 2.92
CA ILE A 141 -4.75 5.79 4.22
C ILE A 141 -4.14 4.69 5.08
N VAL A 142 -2.87 4.86 5.47
CA VAL A 142 -2.13 3.88 6.27
C VAL A 142 -1.57 4.52 7.53
N ALA A 143 -1.37 3.73 8.56
CA ALA A 143 -0.70 4.14 9.79
C ALA A 143 0.23 3.02 10.26
N ARG A 144 1.38 3.38 10.83
CA ARG A 144 2.30 2.39 11.41
C ARG A 144 1.69 1.73 12.64
N ARG A 145 2.10 0.50 12.90
CA ARG A 145 1.76 -0.19 14.16
C ARG A 145 2.23 0.65 15.35
N TRP A 146 1.31 0.88 16.27
CA TRP A 146 1.61 1.46 17.57
C TRP A 146 2.51 0.51 18.37
N ILE A 147 3.71 0.97 18.72
CA ILE A 147 4.57 0.33 19.72
C ILE A 147 4.56 1.28 20.92
N ARG A 148 4.03 0.81 22.07
CA ARG A 148 4.19 1.55 23.33
C ARG A 148 5.68 1.58 23.66
N ARG A 149 6.35 2.72 23.51
CA ARG A 149 7.57 2.96 24.28
C ARG A 149 7.17 3.35 25.70
N GLU A 150 8.00 2.98 26.66
CA GLU A 150 7.75 3.12 28.11
C GLU A 150 7.33 4.52 28.54
N LYS A 151 6.66 4.56 29.70
CA LYS A 151 6.05 5.74 30.32
C LYS A 151 7.09 6.84 30.60
N THR A 152 7.25 7.79 29.69
CA THR A 152 7.76 9.13 30.02
C THR A 152 6.62 10.12 29.89
N LYS A 153 6.45 11.03 30.86
CA LYS A 153 5.34 12.00 30.94
C LYS A 153 5.17 12.87 29.67
N ASP A 154 6.19 12.96 28.83
CA ASP A 154 6.17 13.65 27.52
C ASP A 154 5.63 12.82 26.33
N SER A 155 5.34 11.53 26.50
CA SER A 155 4.94 10.65 25.39
C SER A 155 3.56 10.94 24.80
N LEU A 156 2.75 11.79 25.45
CA LEU A 156 1.43 12.20 24.95
C LEU A 156 1.52 13.34 23.90
N ARG A 157 2.58 14.17 23.92
CA ARG A 157 2.70 15.32 23.00
C ARG A 157 3.32 14.99 21.64
N ARG A 158 3.97 13.84 21.50
CA ARG A 158 4.49 13.33 20.21
C ARG A 158 3.68 12.13 19.72
N MET A 159 2.36 12.29 19.64
CA MET A 159 1.51 11.41 18.82
C MET A 159 1.68 11.77 17.33
N ASN A 160 2.89 11.64 16.80
CA ASN A 160 3.04 11.53 15.36
C ASN A 160 2.67 10.08 15.03
N LEU A 161 1.36 9.78 15.00
CA LEU A 161 0.89 8.61 14.27
C LEU A 161 1.57 8.78 12.91
N GLY A 162 2.46 7.86 12.51
CA GLY A 162 3.04 7.87 11.19
C GLY A 162 1.98 7.54 10.15
N CYS A 163 0.85 8.24 10.18
CA CYS A 163 -0.25 8.18 9.25
C CYS A 163 0.23 8.81 7.95
N ARG A 164 -0.13 8.18 6.84
CA ARG A 164 0.17 8.68 5.52
C ARG A 164 -1.05 8.46 4.64
N VAL A 165 -1.37 9.48 3.85
CA VAL A 165 -2.32 9.36 2.76
C VAL A 165 -1.51 9.36 1.47
N VAL A 166 -1.73 8.34 0.64
CA VAL A 166 -1.07 8.21 -0.66
C VAL A 166 -2.09 8.06 -1.77
N VAL A 167 -1.82 8.70 -2.92
CA VAL A 167 -2.66 8.65 -4.12
C VAL A 167 -1.99 7.77 -5.16
N SER A 168 -2.74 6.84 -5.74
CA SER A 168 -2.23 6.05 -6.86
C SER A 168 -1.84 6.96 -8.04
N PRO A 169 -0.79 6.61 -8.80
CA PRO A 169 -0.50 7.32 -10.04
C PRO A 169 -1.65 7.15 -11.04
N THR A 170 -1.72 8.03 -12.05
CA THR A 170 -2.53 7.79 -13.25
C THR A 170 -1.93 6.66 -14.07
N CYS A 171 -2.77 5.84 -14.69
CA CYS A 171 -2.33 4.95 -15.75
C CYS A 171 -2.29 5.76 -17.06
N GLY A 172 -1.14 6.35 -17.40
CA GLY A 172 -0.95 6.99 -18.70
C GLY A 172 0.37 7.77 -18.83
N GLY A 173 1.17 7.40 -19.84
CA GLY A 173 2.31 8.14 -20.38
C GLY A 173 3.68 7.63 -19.95
#